data_AF-A0A0Q8IZ01-F1
#
_entry.id   AF-A0A0Q8IZ01-F1
#
_cell.length_a   1.000
_cell.length_b   1.000
_cell.length_c   1.000
_cell.angle_alpha   90.00
_cell.angle_beta   90.00
_cell.angle_gamma   90.00
#
_symmetry.space_group_name_H-M   'P 1'
#
loop_
_entity.id
_entity.type
_entity.pdbx_description
1 polymer ?
#
loop_
_entity_poly.entity_id
_entity_poly.type
_entity_poly.pdbx_seq_one_letter_code
_entity_poly.pdbx_strand_id
1 'polypeptide(L)' 'MSGGVLFEFVQMGQVMRVAAIDEVTGTEVFVITPVGASRLQMQRVALAKLKRKLGEPEDTPPPVRPSGRYA' A
#
# COMPACT_ATOMS: atom_id res chain seq x y z
N MET A 1 -20.67 8.70 7.87
CA MET A 1 -20.24 7.33 7.53
C MET A 1 -18.75 7.27 7.73
N SER A 2 -18.29 6.68 8.83
CA SER A 2 -16.88 6.43 9.10
C SER A 2 -16.54 5.05 8.53
N GLY A 3 -16.20 4.98 7.24
CA GLY A 3 -15.78 3.72 6.63
C GLY A 3 -14.32 3.42 6.97
N GLY A 4 -14.04 2.16 7.28
CA GLY A 4 -12.70 1.66 7.52
C GLY A 4 -11.98 1.26 6.23
N VAL A 5 -10.79 0.68 6.38
CA VAL A 5 -10.06 0.02 5.30
C VAL A 5 -10.03 -1.47 5.58
N LEU A 6 -10.54 -2.26 4.63
CA LEU A 6 -10.49 -3.72 4.68
C LEU A 6 -9.19 -4.21 4.03
N PHE A 7 -8.61 -5.28 4.59
CA PHE A 7 -7.40 -5.88 4.06
C PHE A 7 -7.58 -7.37 3.76
N GLU A 8 -7.24 -7.78 2.54
CA GLU A 8 -7.18 -9.19 2.13
C GLU A 8 -5.71 -9.61 2.01
N PHE A 9 -5.38 -10.81 2.50
CA PHE A 9 -4.04 -11.39 2.42
C PHE A 9 -4.12 -12.72 1.68
N VAL A 10 -3.44 -12.84 0.54
CA VAL A 10 -3.38 -14.06 -0.26
C VAL A 10 -1.92 -14.43 -0.49
N GLN A 11 -1.50 -15.55 0.10
CA GLN A 11 -0.16 -16.06 -0.13
C GLN A 11 -0.07 -16.71 -1.52
N MET A 12 0.91 -16.28 -2.31
CA MET A 12 1.19 -16.78 -3.65
C MET A 12 2.65 -17.26 -3.68
N GLY A 13 2.89 -18.50 -3.25
CA GLY A 13 4.23 -19.04 -3.11
C GLY A 13 5.05 -18.31 -2.05
N GLN A 14 6.13 -17.64 -2.47
CA GLN A 14 7.07 -16.91 -1.59
C GLN A 14 6.71 -15.42 -1.39
N VAL A 15 5.59 -14.98 -1.96
CA VAL A 15 5.09 -13.61 -1.80
C VAL A 15 3.69 -13.61 -1.20
N MET A 16 3.31 -12.48 -0.63
CA MET A 16 1.96 -12.18 -0.15
C MET A 16 1.38 -11.07 -1.02
N ARG A 17 0.22 -11.33 -1.64
CA ARG A 17 -0.63 -10.29 -2.22
C ARG A 17 -1.48 -9.71 -1.08
N VAL A 18 -1.45 -8.39 -0.94
CA VAL A 18 -2.24 -7.69 0.07
C VAL A 18 -3.13 -6.68 -0.63
N ALA A 19 -4.44 -6.86 -0.56
CA ALA A 19 -5.41 -5.87 -1.04
C ALA A 19 -5.79 -4.93 0.10
N ALA A 20 -5.97 -3.65 -0.20
CA ALA A 20 -6.56 -2.65 0.68
C ALA A 20 -7.76 -2.02 -0.02
N ILE A 21 -8.91 -2.04 0.64
CA ILE A 21 -10.20 -1.61 0.07
C ILE A 21 -10.79 -0.54 0.99
N ASP A 22 -11.06 0.64 0.44
CA ASP A 22 -11.82 1.68 1.12
C ASP A 22 -13.32 1.34 1.12
N GLU A 23 -13.94 1.26 2.29
CA GLU A 23 -15.35 0.85 2.43
C GLU A 23 -16.33 1.85 1.82
N VAL A 24 -15.99 3.14 1.77
CA VAL A 24 -16.90 4.20 1.33
C VAL A 24 -16.94 4.31 -0.19
N THR A 25 -15.77 4.34 -0.82
CA THR A 25 -15.62 4.52 -2.26
C THR A 25 -15.57 3.21 -3.03
N GLY A 26 -15.31 2.09 -2.36
CA GLY A 26 -15.02 0.80 -2.99
C GLY A 26 -13.68 0.75 -3.71
N THR A 27 -12.82 1.76 -3.53
CA THR A 27 -11.50 1.80 -4.18
C THR A 27 -10.60 0.69 -3.64
N GLU A 28 -10.15 -0.19 -4.52
CA GLU A 28 -9.20 -1.27 -4.20
C GLU A 28 -7.82 -0.98 -4.80
N VAL A 29 -6.78 -1.27 -4.01
CA VAL A 29 -5.40 -1.40 -4.48
C VAL A 29 -4.81 -2.70 -3.95
N PHE A 30 -3.81 -3.24 -4.64
CA PHE A 30 -3.01 -4.35 -4.12
C PHE A 30 -1.51 -4.04 -4.12
N VAL A 31 -0.79 -4.68 -3.22
CA VAL A 31 0.68 -4.68 -3.16
C VAL A 31 1.20 -6.12 -3.08
N ILE A 32 2.43 -6.33 -3.51
CA ILE A 32 3.14 -7.60 -3.38
C ILE A 32 4.25 -7.38 -2.36
N THR A 33 4.30 -8.25 -1.34
CA THR A 33 5.30 -8.18 -0.28
C THR A 33 5.96 -9.55 -0.09
N PRO A 34 7.14 -9.62 0.54
CA PRO A 34 7.70 -10.89 0.98
C PRO A 34 6.74 -11.62 1.92
N VAL A 35 6.70 -12.95 1.87
CA VAL A 35 5.86 -13.76 2.79
C VAL A 35 6.26 -13.57 4.26
N GLY A 36 7.52 -13.24 4.54
CA GLY A 36 8.04 -13.03 5.89
C GLY A 36 7.85 -11.62 6.47
N ALA A 37 7.27 -10.67 5.73
CA ALA A 37 6.98 -9.34 6.27
C ALA A 37 5.90 -9.42 7.37
N SER A 38 5.93 -8.52 8.35
CA SER A 38 4.88 -8.51 9.38
C SER A 38 3.57 -7.99 8.81
N ARG A 39 2.44 -8.45 9.37
CA ARG A 39 1.11 -7.99 8.97
C ARG A 39 0.97 -6.47 9.04
N LEU A 40 1.55 -5.84 10.07
CA LEU A 40 1.55 -4.39 10.22
C LEU A 40 2.33 -3.68 9.11
N GLN A 41 3.49 -4.20 8.71
CA GLN A 41 4.27 -3.65 7.60
C GLN A 41 3.50 -3.74 6.29
N MET A 42 2.90 -4.91 6.01
CA MET A 42 2.07 -5.14 4.84
C MET A 42 0.89 -4.17 4.77
N GLN A 43 0.15 -4.01 5.86
CA GLN A 43 -0.98 -3.08 5.96
C GLN A 43 -0.54 -1.64 5.73
N ARG A 44 0.59 -1.21 6.32
CA ARG A 44 1.11 0.15 6.14
C ARG A 44 1.41 0.47 4.67
N VAL A 45 2.06 -0.44 3.96
CA VAL A 45 2.39 -0.26 2.54
C VAL A 45 1.12 -0.25 1.67
N ALA A 46 0.19 -1.15 1.93
CA ALA A 46 -1.08 -1.21 1.21
C ALA A 46 -1.95 0.04 1.47
N LEU A 47 -2.01 0.50 2.73
CA LEU A 47 -2.73 1.71 3.13
C LEU A 47 -2.12 2.96 2.49
N ALA A 48 -0.79 3.11 2.51
CA ALA A 48 -0.11 4.24 1.87
C ALA A 48 -0.44 4.31 0.36
N LYS A 49 -0.45 3.16 -0.32
CA LYS A 49 -0.85 3.09 -1.73
C LYS A 49 -2.33 3.46 -1.94
N LEU A 50 -3.23 3.02 -1.05
CA LEU A 50 -4.65 3.35 -1.11
C LEU A 50 -4.88 4.85 -0.94
N LYS A 51 -4.28 5.45 0.09
CA LYS A 51 -4.32 6.90 0.35
C LYS A 51 -3.84 7.71 -0.84
N ARG A 52 -2.70 7.32 -1.43
CA ARG A 52 -2.18 7.92 -2.64
C ARG A 52 -3.14 7.81 -3.83
N LYS A 53 -3.83 6.68 -3.96
CA LYS A 53 -4.84 6.47 -5.01
C LYS A 53 -6.09 7.34 -4.80
N LEU A 54 -6.49 7.56 -3.53
CA LEU A 54 -7.58 8.46 -3.14
C LEU A 54 -7.21 9.95 -3.23
N GLY A 55 -5.94 10.27 -3.49
CA GLY A 55 -5.47 11.65 -3.57
C GLY A 55 -5.24 12.30 -2.21
N GLU A 56 -5.20 11.51 -1.13
CA GLU A 56 -4.81 12.01 0.18
C GLU A 56 -3.33 12.42 0.16
N PRO A 57 -2.99 13.60 0.70
CA PRO A 57 -1.59 14.00 0.81
C PRO A 57 -0.86 13.03 1.73
N GLU A 58 0.21 12.41 1.22
CA GLU A 58 1.20 11.76 2.08
C GLU A 58 1.90 12.87 2.88
N ASP A 59 1.87 12.81 4.22
CA ASP A 59 2.70 13.66 5.09
C ASP A 59 4.21 13.39 4.92
N THR A 60 4.58 12.39 4.12
CA THR A 60 5.98 12.05 3.84
C THR A 60 6.45 12.82 2.61
N PRO A 61 7.50 13.65 2.72
CA PRO A 61 8.06 14.35 1.56
C PRO A 61 8.47 13.33 0.50
N PRO A 62 8.25 13.61 -0.80
CA PRO A 62 8.60 12.69 -1.87
C PRO A 62 10.09 12.35 -1.74
N PRO A 63 10.48 11.07 -1.95
CA PRO A 63 11.89 10.70 -1.92
C PRO A 63 12.63 11.60 -2.91
N VAL A 64 13.67 12.28 -2.44
CA VAL A 64 14.54 13.10 -3.27
C VAL A 64 15.08 12.17 -4.35
N ARG A 65 14.62 12.34 -5.59
CA ARG A 65 15.17 11.59 -6.72
C ARG A 65 16.64 12.00 -6.78
N PRO A 66 17.61 11.09 -6.64
CA PRO A 66 18.99 11.44 -6.89
C PRO A 66 19.05 11.99 -8.31
N SER A 67 19.47 13.26 -8.44
CA SER A 67 19.75 13.84 -9.75
C SER A 67 20.78 12.95 -10.42
N GLY A 68 20.43 12.47 -11.62
CA GLY A 68 21.11 11.34 -12.26
C GLY A 68 22.63 11.47 -12.23
N ARG A 69 23.29 10.43 -11.75
CA ARG A 69 24.71 10.17 -12.02
C ARG A 69 24.89 8.73 -12.47
N TYR A 70 24.20 8.41 -13.55
CA TYR A 70 24.56 7.31 -14.44
C TYR A 70 24.69 7.92 -15.83
N ALA A 71 25.89 8.44 -16.09
CA ALA A 71 26.47 8.69 -17.40
C ALA A 71 27.69 7.77 -17.51
#